data_AF-A0A0F7FIA5-F1
#
_entry.id   AF-A0A0F7FIA5-F1
#
_cell.length_a   1.000
_cell.length_b   1.000
_cell.length_c   1.000
_cell.angle_alpha   90.00
_cell.angle_beta   90.00
_cell.angle_gamma   90.00
#
_symmetry.space_group_name_H-M   'P 1'
#
loop_
_entity.id
_entity.type
_entity.pdbx_description
1 polymer ?
#
loop_
_entity_poly.entity_id
_entity_poly.type
_entity_poly.pdbx_seq_one_letter_code
_entity_poly.pdbx_strand_id
1 'polypeptide(L)'
;MSLSLTWIRSEADAVPLALIMLSSPQLPLTTLREVRRHGFDYLPDPEDLALGSARLDGYSERMRRVLEAAVEVQRSGSRSALEERLRDVLSELRTTLDTADYNISNLYSLVSTFTSTVPATIVATLALVGGGAGAAALTLISVGLVLAFISGVVIFPWEFGTPTPPLRTYLALLAALPVALLAYLLHAPQPLTLSLAVGSVPAAVLHLHWSRRELKSLERAREMVRVASRAVVNPFHSLVREGLIQDPEDLLKPEWKGFARAATLGLWQVLLHGGYENLHKLEEYTSQILEFVKRLRSKTRVFMVYTLIEAGIVGAIYAVVLATSALFAGGGEWLSRAGISSAGLLELQQLIDPVLALTSLTLAAATAGAREGRPHLLTIYLPITAGAVWLFYTAASALAPSLFG
;
A
#
# COMPACT_ATOMS: atom_id res chain seq x y z
N MET A 1 21.47 8.55 -9.64
CA MET A 1 20.42 8.39 -8.61
C MET A 1 19.31 9.44 -8.66
N SER A 2 19.48 10.61 -9.29
CA SER A 2 18.40 11.61 -9.41
C SER A 2 17.28 11.21 -10.38
N LEU A 3 17.63 10.58 -11.51
CA LEU A 3 16.66 10.20 -12.56
C LEU A 3 15.57 9.22 -12.08
N SER A 4 15.89 8.27 -11.19
CA SER A 4 14.91 7.32 -10.67
C SER A 4 13.91 7.97 -9.72
N LEU A 5 14.34 8.98 -8.94
CA LEU A 5 13.45 9.73 -8.05
C LEU A 5 12.54 10.68 -8.84
N THR A 6 13.05 11.34 -9.87
CA THR A 6 12.26 12.19 -10.77
C THR A 6 11.18 11.38 -11.49
N TRP A 7 11.53 10.19 -11.98
CA TRP A 7 10.58 9.31 -12.65
C TRP A 7 9.42 8.91 -11.72
N ILE A 8 9.73 8.42 -10.51
CA ILE A 8 8.70 7.99 -9.53
C ILE A 8 7.81 9.17 -9.11
N ARG A 9 8.41 10.33 -8.85
CA ARG A 9 7.64 11.54 -8.48
C ARG A 9 6.75 11.99 -9.63
N SER A 10 7.26 11.95 -10.86
CA SER A 10 6.50 12.34 -12.05
C SER A 10 5.33 11.38 -12.34
N GLU A 11 5.49 10.09 -12.07
CA GLU A 11 4.39 9.14 -12.24
C GLU A 11 3.25 9.43 -11.26
N ALA A 12 3.58 9.66 -9.98
CA ALA A 12 2.58 9.96 -8.95
C ALA A 12 1.86 11.31 -9.16
N ASP A 13 2.56 12.30 -9.72
CA ASP A 13 2.07 13.67 -9.86
C ASP A 13 1.39 13.98 -11.21
N ALA A 14 1.46 13.08 -12.20
CA ALA A 14 0.94 13.32 -13.55
C ALA A 14 -0.57 13.63 -13.54
N VAL A 15 -1.37 12.80 -12.85
CA VAL A 15 -2.82 13.00 -12.74
C VAL A 15 -3.17 14.21 -11.86
N PRO A 16 -2.57 14.38 -10.65
CA PRO A 16 -2.67 15.62 -9.89
C PRO A 16 -2.43 16.89 -10.70
N LEU A 17 -1.37 16.93 -11.52
CA LEU A 17 -1.03 18.09 -12.33
C LEU A 17 -2.06 18.34 -13.42
N ALA A 18 -2.50 17.29 -14.13
CA ALA A 18 -3.55 17.41 -15.14
C ALA A 18 -4.85 17.99 -14.55
N LEU A 19 -5.23 17.55 -13.35
CA LEU A 19 -6.40 18.08 -12.63
C LEU A 19 -6.28 19.58 -12.34
N ILE A 20 -5.11 20.03 -11.87
CA ILE A 20 -4.86 21.45 -11.60
C ILE A 20 -4.92 22.26 -12.90
N MET A 21 -4.26 21.79 -13.97
CA MET A 21 -4.22 22.49 -15.26
C MET A 21 -5.60 22.59 -15.91
N LEU A 22 -6.42 21.54 -15.80
CA LEU A 22 -7.77 21.55 -16.37
C LEU A 22 -8.71 22.49 -15.60
N SER A 23 -8.60 22.49 -14.26
CA SER A 23 -9.47 23.30 -13.39
C SER A 23 -9.06 24.77 -13.35
N SER A 24 -7.77 25.08 -13.55
CA SER A 24 -7.28 26.45 -13.59
C SER A 24 -7.94 27.28 -14.70
N PRO A 25 -8.36 28.52 -14.46
CA PRO A 25 -8.88 29.40 -15.51
C PRO A 25 -7.77 29.89 -16.47
N GLN A 26 -6.50 29.79 -16.07
CA GLN A 26 -5.38 30.20 -16.90
C GLN A 26 -5.02 29.15 -17.97
N LEU A 27 -4.13 29.52 -18.88
CA LEU A 27 -3.52 28.55 -19.79
C LEU A 27 -2.58 27.60 -19.03
N PRO A 28 -2.40 26.35 -19.49
CA PRO A 28 -1.67 25.32 -18.75
C PRO A 28 -0.22 25.65 -18.42
N LEU A 29 0.51 26.33 -19.32
CA LEU A 29 1.91 26.68 -19.06
C LEU A 29 2.06 27.82 -18.04
N THR A 30 1.11 28.77 -18.02
CA THR A 30 1.04 29.80 -16.98
C THR A 30 0.72 29.18 -15.62
N THR A 31 -0.25 28.25 -15.60
CA THR A 31 -0.59 27.47 -14.41
C THR A 31 0.62 26.68 -13.92
N LEU A 32 1.36 26.03 -14.82
CA LEU A 32 2.58 25.29 -14.48
C LEU A 32 3.61 26.21 -13.82
N ARG A 33 3.85 27.41 -14.36
CA ARG A 33 4.80 28.38 -13.80
C ARG A 33 4.49 28.71 -12.34
N GLU A 34 3.22 28.87 -12.01
CA GLU A 34 2.77 29.20 -10.66
C GLU A 34 2.84 27.97 -9.73
N VAL A 35 2.33 26.83 -10.20
CA VAL A 35 2.30 25.57 -9.43
C VAL A 35 3.71 25.01 -9.16
N ARG A 36 4.70 25.31 -10.00
CA ARG A 36 6.13 25.00 -9.73
C ARG A 36 6.62 25.60 -8.41
N ARG A 37 6.17 26.81 -8.05
CA ARG A 37 6.51 27.46 -6.77
C ARG A 37 5.86 26.79 -5.57
N HIS A 38 4.82 25.99 -5.81
CA HIS A 38 4.04 25.30 -4.79
C HIS A 38 4.22 23.78 -4.85
N GLY A 39 5.46 23.31 -5.12
CA GLY A 39 5.86 21.91 -4.93
C GLY A 39 6.02 21.06 -6.19
N PHE A 40 5.97 21.67 -7.37
CA PHE A 40 6.26 21.03 -8.66
C PHE A 40 7.56 21.55 -9.29
N ASP A 41 8.47 22.06 -8.46
CA ASP A 41 9.76 22.65 -8.79
C ASP A 41 10.64 21.80 -9.71
N TYR A 42 10.52 20.47 -9.60
CA TYR A 42 11.27 19.49 -10.39
C TYR A 42 10.84 19.41 -11.86
N LEU A 43 9.69 19.96 -12.25
CA LEU A 43 9.20 19.97 -13.63
C LEU A 43 10.00 20.97 -14.50
N PRO A 44 10.06 20.76 -15.83
CA PRO A 44 10.80 21.64 -16.73
C PRO A 44 10.17 23.04 -16.78
N ASP A 45 10.95 24.02 -17.25
CA ASP A 45 10.44 25.37 -17.38
C ASP A 45 9.34 25.45 -18.45
N PRO A 46 8.19 26.09 -18.17
CA PRO A 46 7.16 26.30 -19.18
C PRO A 46 7.67 27.01 -20.45
N GLU A 47 8.69 27.87 -20.34
CA GLU A 47 9.30 28.53 -21.51
C GLU A 47 10.04 27.51 -22.41
N ASP A 48 10.79 26.58 -21.80
CA ASP A 48 11.48 25.50 -22.53
C ASP A 48 10.50 24.50 -23.16
N LEU A 49 9.37 24.24 -22.50
CA LEU A 49 8.30 23.40 -23.03
C LEU A 49 7.64 24.04 -24.26
N ALA A 50 7.36 25.34 -24.21
CA ALA A 50 6.74 26.06 -25.32
C ALA A 50 7.63 26.04 -26.58
N LEU A 51 8.94 26.18 -26.38
CA LEU A 51 9.97 26.18 -27.42
C LEU A 51 10.33 24.78 -27.93
N GLY A 52 9.91 23.71 -27.24
CA GLY A 52 10.27 22.32 -27.57
C GLY A 52 11.73 21.98 -27.26
N SER A 53 12.43 22.81 -26.49
CA SER A 53 13.82 22.60 -26.04
C SER A 53 13.92 21.77 -24.75
N ALA A 54 12.80 21.56 -24.05
CA ALA A 54 12.75 20.81 -22.80
C ALA A 54 13.18 19.34 -22.99
N ARG A 55 14.17 18.91 -22.21
CA ARG A 55 14.54 17.49 -22.13
C ARG A 55 13.55 16.75 -21.23
N LEU A 56 12.82 15.81 -21.83
CA LEU A 56 11.85 14.98 -21.12
C LEU A 56 12.39 13.58 -20.77
N ASP A 57 13.65 13.31 -21.07
CA ASP A 57 14.33 12.03 -20.83
C ASP A 57 14.58 11.84 -19.33
N GLY A 58 13.65 11.18 -18.65
CA GLY A 58 13.68 10.96 -17.20
C GLY A 58 12.33 11.12 -16.51
N TYR A 59 11.35 11.72 -17.17
CA TYR A 59 9.96 11.72 -16.71
C TYR A 59 9.26 10.45 -17.15
N SER A 60 8.21 10.08 -16.40
CA SER A 60 7.34 8.98 -16.79
C SER A 60 6.58 9.30 -18.07
N GLU A 61 6.20 8.24 -18.79
CA GLU A 61 5.42 8.39 -20.03
C GLU A 61 4.10 9.12 -19.77
N ARG A 62 3.46 8.88 -18.62
CA ARG A 62 2.22 9.57 -18.23
C ARG A 62 2.45 11.07 -18.07
N MET A 63 3.49 11.47 -17.34
CA MET A 63 3.82 12.89 -17.15
C MET A 63 4.15 13.57 -18.48
N ARG A 64 4.94 12.90 -19.34
CA ARG A 64 5.27 13.42 -20.67
C ARG A 64 4.03 13.75 -21.49
N ARG A 65 3.07 12.81 -21.56
CA ARG A 65 1.79 13.03 -22.26
C ARG A 65 1.00 14.20 -21.67
N VAL A 66 1.02 14.40 -20.35
CA VAL A 66 0.34 15.56 -19.70
C VAL A 66 1.02 16.87 -20.10
N LEU A 67 2.34 16.93 -20.12
CA LEU A 67 3.09 18.13 -20.53
C LEU A 67 2.93 18.42 -22.03
N GLU A 68 2.95 17.39 -22.88
CA GLU A 68 2.70 17.50 -24.31
C GLU A 68 1.28 18.02 -24.59
N ALA A 69 0.27 17.46 -23.91
CA ALA A 69 -1.10 17.97 -23.97
C ALA A 69 -1.19 19.42 -23.47
N ALA A 70 -0.49 19.79 -22.40
CA ALA A 70 -0.47 21.17 -21.90
C ALA A 70 0.09 22.16 -22.96
N VAL A 71 1.12 21.76 -23.71
CA VAL A 71 1.67 22.56 -24.82
C VAL A 71 0.68 22.65 -25.98
N GLU A 72 -0.01 21.56 -26.30
CA GLU A 72 -1.04 21.55 -27.35
C GLU A 72 -2.22 22.47 -26.99
N VAL A 73 -2.70 22.43 -25.75
CA VAL A 73 -3.74 23.33 -25.24
C VAL A 73 -3.26 24.79 -25.27
N GLN A 74 -2.01 25.05 -24.93
CA GLN A 74 -1.42 26.40 -25.02
C GLN A 74 -1.46 26.94 -26.46
N ARG A 75 -1.20 26.09 -27.46
CA ARG A 75 -1.13 26.47 -28.88
C ARG A 75 -2.50 26.57 -29.54
N SER A 76 -3.40 25.64 -29.22
CA SER A 76 -4.72 25.52 -29.84
C SER A 76 -5.80 26.35 -29.12
N GLY A 77 -5.61 26.67 -27.85
CA GLY A 77 -6.61 27.28 -26.98
C GLY A 77 -7.75 26.33 -26.57
N SER A 78 -7.81 25.11 -27.13
CA SER A 78 -8.81 24.09 -26.77
C SER A 78 -8.32 23.27 -25.60
N ARG A 79 -9.15 23.12 -24.56
CA ARG A 79 -8.86 22.24 -23.40
C ARG A 79 -9.18 20.76 -23.66
N SER A 80 -9.66 20.42 -24.85
CA SER A 80 -10.12 19.07 -25.20
C SER A 80 -9.07 17.99 -24.93
N ALA A 81 -7.80 18.26 -25.22
CA ALA A 81 -6.71 17.30 -25.00
C ALA A 81 -6.49 16.96 -23.52
N LEU A 82 -6.55 17.95 -22.62
CA LEU A 82 -6.47 17.71 -21.17
C LEU A 82 -7.73 17.03 -20.63
N GLU A 83 -8.91 17.38 -21.16
CA GLU A 83 -10.18 16.72 -20.80
C GLU A 83 -10.25 15.27 -21.24
N GLU A 84 -9.76 14.97 -22.45
CA GLU A 84 -9.62 13.61 -22.95
C GLU A 84 -8.66 12.82 -22.08
N ARG A 85 -7.51 13.41 -21.72
CA ARG A 85 -6.55 12.73 -20.83
C ARG A 85 -7.12 12.42 -19.45
N LEU A 86 -7.86 13.34 -18.84
CA LEU A 86 -8.52 13.09 -17.55
C LEU A 86 -9.66 12.07 -17.67
N ARG A 87 -10.40 12.07 -18.79
CA ARG A 87 -11.41 11.04 -19.08
C ARG A 87 -10.77 9.66 -19.27
N ASP A 88 -9.66 9.57 -19.98
CA ASP A 88 -8.89 8.34 -20.14
C ASP A 88 -8.44 7.81 -18.79
N VAL A 89 -7.90 8.68 -17.93
CA VAL A 89 -7.51 8.29 -16.58
C VAL A 89 -8.73 7.79 -15.80
N LEU A 90 -9.86 8.50 -15.78
CA LEU A 90 -11.08 8.02 -15.11
C LEU A 90 -11.57 6.68 -15.67
N SER A 91 -11.48 6.48 -16.98
CA SER A 91 -11.84 5.24 -17.66
C SER A 91 -10.88 4.09 -17.28
N GLU A 92 -9.58 4.37 -17.23
CA GLU A 92 -8.56 3.45 -16.73
C GLU A 92 -8.80 3.11 -15.26
N LEU A 93 -9.19 4.08 -14.43
CA LEU A 93 -9.54 3.84 -13.02
C LEU A 93 -10.77 2.98 -12.87
N ARG A 94 -11.79 3.20 -13.69
CA ARG A 94 -12.99 2.35 -13.71
C ARG A 94 -12.63 0.93 -14.11
N THR A 95 -11.86 0.78 -15.19
CA THR A 95 -11.34 -0.52 -15.65
C THR A 95 -10.47 -1.17 -14.58
N THR A 96 -9.64 -0.40 -13.87
CA THR A 96 -8.80 -0.87 -12.77
C THR A 96 -9.65 -1.29 -11.59
N LEU A 97 -10.73 -0.58 -11.25
CA LEU A 97 -11.67 -0.98 -10.19
C LEU A 97 -12.39 -2.29 -10.53
N ASP A 98 -12.76 -2.44 -11.80
CA ASP A 98 -13.46 -3.61 -12.33
C ASP A 98 -12.52 -4.82 -12.38
N THR A 99 -11.25 -4.61 -12.70
CA THR A 99 -10.20 -5.65 -12.73
C THR A 99 -9.46 -5.82 -11.41
N ALA A 100 -9.67 -4.92 -10.43
CA ALA A 100 -8.98 -4.97 -9.13
C ALA A 100 -9.29 -6.27 -8.39
N ASP A 101 -10.53 -6.77 -8.47
CA ASP A 101 -10.89 -8.03 -7.82
C ASP A 101 -10.08 -9.20 -8.40
N TYR A 102 -9.88 -9.22 -9.72
CA TYR A 102 -9.05 -10.23 -10.39
C TYR A 102 -7.56 -10.06 -10.04
N ASN A 103 -7.04 -8.85 -10.17
CA ASN A 103 -5.63 -8.57 -9.92
C ASN A 103 -5.26 -8.83 -8.45
N ILE A 104 -6.10 -8.40 -7.50
CA ILE A 104 -5.86 -8.63 -6.08
C ILE A 104 -6.08 -10.10 -5.70
N SER A 105 -7.02 -10.81 -6.33
CA SER A 105 -7.14 -12.27 -6.14
C SER A 105 -5.90 -13.02 -6.65
N ASN A 106 -5.33 -12.60 -7.78
CA ASN A 106 -4.10 -13.18 -8.30
C ASN A 106 -2.90 -12.87 -7.40
N LEU A 107 -2.78 -11.64 -6.91
CA LEU A 107 -1.79 -11.26 -5.89
C LEU A 107 -1.85 -12.22 -4.70
N TYR A 108 -3.05 -12.42 -4.19
CA TYR A 108 -3.29 -13.24 -3.02
C TYR A 108 -3.00 -14.71 -3.29
N SER A 109 -3.47 -15.25 -4.42
CA SER A 109 -3.20 -16.63 -4.84
C SER A 109 -1.70 -16.90 -4.97
N LEU A 110 -0.96 -15.95 -5.57
CA LEU A 110 0.49 -16.02 -5.67
C LEU A 110 1.15 -16.05 -4.29
N VAL A 111 0.82 -15.09 -3.40
CA VAL A 111 1.40 -15.04 -2.06
C VAL A 111 1.03 -16.29 -1.25
N SER A 112 -0.24 -16.67 -1.25
CA SER A 112 -0.77 -17.88 -0.58
C SER A 112 -0.02 -19.13 -1.03
N THR A 113 0.21 -19.29 -2.34
CA THR A 113 0.98 -20.43 -2.89
C THR A 113 2.37 -20.54 -2.25
N PHE A 114 3.07 -19.41 -2.06
CA PHE A 114 4.41 -19.38 -1.46
C PHE A 114 4.42 -19.37 0.08
N THR A 115 3.30 -19.07 0.74
CA THR A 115 3.20 -19.08 2.21
C THR A 115 2.56 -20.33 2.79
N SER A 116 1.66 -21.00 2.05
CA SER A 116 0.95 -22.19 2.50
C SER A 116 1.21 -23.40 1.60
N THR A 117 0.72 -23.43 0.37
CA THR A 117 0.65 -24.66 -0.45
C THR A 117 2.02 -25.26 -0.76
N VAL A 118 2.96 -24.45 -1.26
CA VAL A 118 4.31 -24.92 -1.61
C VAL A 118 5.12 -25.25 -0.35
N PRO A 119 5.13 -24.41 0.71
CA PRO A 119 5.75 -24.81 1.96
C PRO A 119 5.14 -26.08 2.56
N ALA A 120 3.81 -26.24 2.58
CA ALA A 120 3.16 -27.41 3.15
C ALA A 120 3.59 -28.70 2.47
N THR A 121 3.69 -28.70 1.14
CA THR A 121 4.09 -29.89 0.37
C THR A 121 5.59 -30.16 0.44
N ILE A 122 6.41 -29.15 0.14
CA ILE A 122 7.88 -29.29 0.09
C ILE A 122 8.45 -29.47 1.50
N VAL A 123 8.05 -28.63 2.46
CA VAL A 123 8.59 -28.68 3.83
C VAL A 123 8.14 -29.94 4.55
N ALA A 124 6.88 -30.38 4.41
CA ALA A 124 6.47 -31.66 5.00
C ALA A 124 7.25 -32.83 4.40
N THR A 125 7.46 -32.85 3.08
CA THR A 125 8.24 -33.91 2.42
C THR A 125 9.69 -33.92 2.90
N LEU A 126 10.36 -32.76 2.90
CA LEU A 126 11.76 -32.64 3.35
C LEU A 126 11.92 -32.91 4.85
N ALA A 127 10.91 -32.56 5.65
CA ALA A 127 10.90 -32.84 7.08
C ALA A 127 10.91 -34.35 7.35
N LEU A 128 10.21 -35.13 6.50
CA LEU A 128 10.13 -36.59 6.61
C LEU A 128 11.35 -37.31 5.97
N VAL A 129 11.86 -36.81 4.84
CA VAL A 129 12.96 -37.45 4.09
C VAL A 129 14.34 -37.22 4.73
N GLY A 130 14.47 -36.25 5.64
CA GLY A 130 15.63 -36.19 6.55
C GLY A 130 16.57 -35.00 6.41
N GLY A 131 16.11 -33.84 5.92
CA GLY A 131 16.87 -32.59 6.06
C GLY A 131 16.49 -31.48 5.10
N GLY A 132 16.81 -30.24 5.49
CA GLY A 132 16.61 -29.02 4.68
C GLY A 132 15.21 -28.42 4.77
N ALA A 133 14.35 -28.94 5.66
CA ALA A 133 12.96 -28.51 5.80
C ALA A 133 12.86 -27.06 6.29
N GLY A 134 13.64 -26.70 7.31
CA GLY A 134 13.67 -25.34 7.86
C GLY A 134 14.27 -24.34 6.88
N ALA A 135 15.40 -24.69 6.26
CA ALA A 135 16.03 -23.86 5.21
C ALA A 135 15.10 -23.63 4.00
N ALA A 136 14.41 -24.68 3.53
CA ALA A 136 13.45 -24.57 2.43
C ALA A 136 12.26 -23.68 2.81
N ALA A 137 11.70 -23.83 4.02
CA ALA A 137 10.62 -22.99 4.51
C ALA A 137 11.02 -21.49 4.49
N LEU A 138 12.17 -21.16 5.07
CA LEU A 138 12.67 -19.78 5.09
C LEU A 138 12.89 -19.24 3.69
N THR A 139 13.44 -20.03 2.78
CA THR A 139 13.71 -19.61 1.39
C THR A 139 12.41 -19.33 0.65
N LEU A 140 11.44 -20.24 0.70
CA LEU A 140 10.14 -20.09 0.03
C LEU A 140 9.36 -18.88 0.54
N ILE A 141 9.32 -18.69 1.87
CA ILE A 141 8.60 -17.57 2.47
C ILE A 141 9.34 -16.25 2.19
N SER A 142 10.68 -16.24 2.13
CA SER A 142 11.46 -15.06 1.72
C SER A 142 11.16 -14.66 0.28
N VAL A 143 11.05 -15.63 -0.63
CA VAL A 143 10.60 -15.38 -2.00
C VAL A 143 9.18 -14.83 -2.00
N GLY A 144 8.28 -15.40 -1.20
CA GLY A 144 6.93 -14.89 -1.00
C GLY A 144 6.90 -13.44 -0.52
N LEU A 145 7.80 -13.06 0.42
CA LEU A 145 7.92 -11.68 0.91
C LEU A 145 8.33 -10.73 -0.22
N VAL A 146 9.36 -11.08 -0.98
CA VAL A 146 9.83 -10.26 -2.11
C VAL A 146 8.71 -10.10 -3.15
N LEU A 147 8.01 -11.19 -3.48
CA LEU A 147 6.86 -11.15 -4.37
C LEU A 147 5.74 -10.27 -3.82
N ALA A 148 5.42 -10.35 -2.52
CA ALA A 148 4.41 -9.50 -1.88
C ALA A 148 4.78 -8.00 -2.02
N PHE A 149 6.06 -7.65 -1.88
CA PHE A 149 6.54 -6.28 -2.07
C PHE A 149 6.46 -5.82 -3.52
N ILE A 150 6.96 -6.62 -4.47
CA ILE A 150 6.93 -6.27 -5.91
C ILE A 150 5.50 -6.12 -6.39
N SER A 151 4.66 -7.07 -6.01
CA SER A 151 3.31 -7.20 -6.54
C SER A 151 2.38 -6.10 -6.01
N GLY A 152 2.52 -5.71 -4.74
CA GLY A 152 1.85 -4.53 -4.19
C GLY A 152 2.24 -3.20 -4.87
N VAL A 153 3.42 -3.15 -5.49
CA VAL A 153 3.94 -1.98 -6.19
C VAL A 153 3.55 -1.97 -7.67
N VAL A 154 3.52 -3.13 -8.33
CA VAL A 154 3.24 -3.21 -9.77
C VAL A 154 1.74 -3.15 -10.08
N ILE A 155 0.90 -3.73 -9.22
CA ILE A 155 -0.52 -3.92 -9.52
C ILE A 155 -1.39 -2.77 -9.01
N PHE A 156 -0.96 -2.07 -7.96
CA PHE A 156 -1.73 -0.98 -7.38
C PHE A 156 -1.38 0.35 -8.06
N PRO A 157 -2.36 1.17 -8.49
CA PRO A 157 -2.08 2.46 -9.12
C PRO A 157 -1.49 3.45 -8.10
N TRP A 158 -0.27 3.91 -8.35
CA TRP A 158 0.59 4.60 -7.38
C TRP A 158 0.01 5.92 -6.87
N GLU A 159 -0.77 6.61 -7.71
CA GLU A 159 -1.39 7.91 -7.43
C GLU A 159 -2.39 7.84 -6.28
N PHE A 160 -2.99 6.66 -6.06
CA PHE A 160 -4.04 6.42 -5.06
C PHE A 160 -3.48 5.78 -3.78
N GLY A 161 -2.20 5.40 -3.79
CA GLY A 161 -1.53 4.87 -2.63
C GLY A 161 -1.44 5.92 -1.54
N THR A 162 -1.64 5.52 -0.29
CA THR A 162 -1.43 6.44 0.84
C THR A 162 0.00 6.96 0.86
N PRO A 163 0.22 8.26 1.13
CA PRO A 163 1.58 8.77 1.22
C PRO A 163 2.34 8.09 2.36
N THR A 164 3.64 7.87 2.12
CA THR A 164 4.57 7.27 3.08
C THR A 164 4.56 8.07 4.40
N PRO A 165 4.39 7.41 5.56
CA PRO A 165 4.56 8.08 6.83
C PRO A 165 6.03 8.47 7.04
N PRO A 166 6.31 9.46 7.91
CA PRO A 166 7.67 9.93 8.14
C PRO A 166 8.54 8.82 8.74
N LEU A 167 9.80 8.70 8.32
CA LEU A 167 10.70 7.62 8.77
C LEU A 167 10.80 7.48 10.30
N ARG A 168 10.60 8.58 11.04
CA ARG A 168 10.60 8.58 12.51
C ARG A 168 9.51 7.70 13.14
N THR A 169 8.36 7.51 12.49
CA THR A 169 7.29 6.67 13.05
C THR A 169 7.64 5.19 13.00
N TYR A 170 8.57 4.78 12.13
CA TYR A 170 9.09 3.41 12.10
C TYR A 170 9.98 3.07 13.29
N LEU A 171 10.52 4.07 14.02
CA LEU A 171 11.28 3.84 15.24
C LEU A 171 10.42 3.13 16.32
N ALA A 172 9.09 3.28 16.25
CA ALA A 172 8.18 2.57 17.12
C ALA A 172 8.27 1.04 16.97
N LEU A 173 8.78 0.52 15.84
CA LEU A 173 9.05 -0.92 15.67
C LEU A 173 10.18 -1.43 16.55
N LEU A 174 11.06 -0.54 17.05
CA LEU A 174 12.11 -0.93 18.00
C LEU A 174 11.52 -1.44 19.31
N ALA A 175 10.25 -1.16 19.61
CA ALA A 175 9.53 -1.77 20.73
C ALA A 175 9.44 -3.30 20.63
N ALA A 176 9.61 -3.90 19.44
CA ALA A 176 9.72 -5.35 19.29
C ALA A 176 10.96 -5.94 20.00
N LEU A 177 12.07 -5.20 20.12
CA LEU A 177 13.30 -5.68 20.76
C LEU A 177 13.13 -5.94 22.28
N PRO A 178 12.67 -4.98 23.10
CA PRO A 178 12.46 -5.24 24.53
C PRO A 178 11.35 -6.27 24.75
N VAL A 179 10.34 -6.33 23.89
CA VAL A 179 9.29 -7.37 23.96
C VAL A 179 9.86 -8.75 23.64
N ALA A 180 10.74 -8.88 22.65
CA ALA A 180 11.43 -10.13 22.33
C ALA A 180 12.29 -10.59 23.52
N LEU A 181 13.03 -9.67 24.14
CA LEU A 181 13.84 -9.96 25.32
C LEU A 181 12.96 -10.44 26.48
N LEU A 182 11.84 -9.75 26.75
CA LEU A 182 10.89 -10.15 27.79
C LEU A 182 10.27 -11.52 27.49
N ALA A 183 9.83 -11.76 26.25
CA ALA A 183 9.26 -13.04 25.83
C ALA A 183 10.25 -14.19 25.97
N TYR A 184 11.53 -13.95 25.64
CA TYR A 184 12.61 -14.90 25.86
C TYR A 184 12.84 -15.19 27.35
N LEU A 185 12.92 -14.15 28.19
CA LEU A 185 13.09 -14.30 29.64
C LEU A 185 11.91 -15.05 30.31
N LEU A 186 10.69 -14.82 29.82
CA LEU A 186 9.48 -15.49 30.29
C LEU A 186 9.26 -16.88 29.69
N HIS A 187 10.18 -17.38 28.85
CA HIS A 187 10.07 -18.66 28.16
C HIS A 187 8.75 -18.80 27.39
N ALA A 188 8.29 -17.71 26.79
CA ALA A 188 7.07 -17.70 26.00
C ALA A 188 7.24 -18.56 24.73
N PRO A 189 6.19 -19.26 24.28
CA PRO A 189 6.24 -20.02 23.04
C PRO A 189 6.43 -19.05 21.86
N GLN A 190 7.42 -19.32 20.99
CA GLN A 190 7.75 -18.53 19.79
C GLN A 190 7.94 -17.03 20.09
N PRO A 191 9.02 -16.66 20.82
CA PRO A 191 9.23 -15.30 21.31
C PRO A 191 9.35 -14.24 20.20
N LEU A 192 9.91 -14.58 19.04
CA LEU A 192 10.09 -13.66 17.93
C LEU A 192 8.74 -13.31 17.29
N THR A 193 7.91 -14.30 16.98
CA THR A 193 6.57 -14.08 16.41
C THR A 193 5.69 -13.26 17.37
N LEU A 194 5.72 -13.59 18.68
CA LEU A 194 5.01 -12.84 19.70
C LEU A 194 5.51 -11.40 19.83
N SER A 195 6.83 -11.18 19.71
CA SER A 195 7.41 -9.84 19.74
C SER A 195 6.98 -8.98 18.56
N LEU A 196 6.80 -9.57 17.37
CA LEU A 196 6.23 -8.85 16.23
C LEU A 196 4.76 -8.53 16.47
N ALA A 197 3.99 -9.44 17.04
CA ALA A 197 2.57 -9.23 17.32
C ALA A 197 2.35 -8.05 18.30
N VAL A 198 3.06 -8.05 19.43
CA VAL A 198 2.87 -7.05 20.50
C VAL A 198 3.71 -5.79 20.24
N GLY A 199 4.96 -5.96 19.84
CA GLY A 199 5.91 -4.86 19.66
C GLY A 199 5.60 -3.97 18.44
N SER A 200 4.85 -4.46 17.46
CA SER A 200 4.43 -3.64 16.32
C SER A 200 3.16 -2.80 16.58
N VAL A 201 2.46 -3.01 17.70
CA VAL A 201 1.22 -2.27 18.05
C VAL A 201 1.41 -0.75 18.05
N PRO A 202 2.47 -0.17 18.66
CA PRO A 202 2.67 1.28 18.64
C PRO A 202 2.84 1.84 17.22
N ALA A 203 3.61 1.14 16.37
CA ALA A 203 3.78 1.52 14.96
C ALA A 203 2.46 1.40 14.19
N ALA A 204 1.68 0.35 14.43
CA ALA A 204 0.37 0.14 13.83
C ALA A 204 -0.60 1.28 14.16
N VAL A 205 -0.65 1.71 15.42
CA VAL A 205 -1.52 2.83 15.86
C VAL A 205 -1.12 4.12 15.18
N LEU A 206 0.18 4.45 15.13
CA LEU A 206 0.68 5.66 14.46
C LEU A 206 0.37 5.66 12.96
N HIS A 207 0.61 4.54 12.28
CA HIS A 207 0.39 4.44 10.84
C HIS A 207 -1.10 4.35 10.47
N LEU A 208 -1.93 3.74 11.32
CA LEU A 208 -3.38 3.76 11.15
C LEU A 208 -3.94 5.17 11.35
N HIS A 209 -3.45 5.90 12.36
CA HIS A 209 -3.82 7.31 12.57
C HIS A 209 -3.41 8.16 11.36
N TRP A 210 -2.20 7.95 10.82
CA TRP A 210 -1.71 8.61 9.62
C TRP A 210 -2.59 8.32 8.39
N SER A 211 -2.86 7.06 8.07
CA SER A 211 -3.70 6.67 6.92
C SER A 211 -5.11 7.27 7.03
N ARG A 212 -5.69 7.28 8.25
CA ARG A 212 -7.00 7.92 8.51
C ARG A 212 -6.94 9.42 8.33
N ARG A 213 -5.87 10.10 8.77
CA ARG A 213 -5.70 11.55 8.61
C ARG A 213 -5.60 11.93 7.14
N GLU A 214 -4.86 11.17 6.34
CA GLU A 214 -4.70 11.43 4.90
C GLU A 214 -6.03 11.22 4.15
N LEU A 215 -6.81 10.19 4.49
CA LEU A 215 -8.15 10.03 3.91
C LEU A 215 -9.10 11.18 4.29
N LYS A 216 -9.09 11.60 5.56
CA LYS A 216 -9.85 12.77 6.03
C LYS A 216 -9.41 14.06 5.34
N SER A 217 -8.12 14.20 5.01
CA SER A 217 -7.59 15.33 4.26
C SER A 217 -8.21 15.38 2.86
N LEU A 218 -8.28 14.26 2.15
CA LEU A 218 -8.95 14.19 0.85
C LEU A 218 -10.46 14.47 0.95
N GLU A 219 -11.14 13.96 1.97
CA GLU A 219 -12.55 14.26 2.22
C GLU A 219 -12.77 15.75 2.47
N ARG A 220 -11.91 16.38 3.27
CA ARG A 220 -11.96 17.82 3.55
C ARG A 220 -11.67 18.64 2.29
N ALA A 221 -10.69 18.25 1.48
CA ALA A 221 -10.39 18.89 0.21
C ALA A 221 -11.58 18.84 -0.75
N ARG A 222 -12.21 17.66 -0.89
CA ARG A 222 -13.43 17.50 -1.67
C ARG A 222 -14.58 18.35 -1.12
N GLU A 223 -14.74 18.44 0.19
CA GLU A 223 -15.79 19.26 0.81
C GLU A 223 -15.59 20.75 0.51
N MET A 224 -14.35 21.25 0.59
CA MET A 224 -14.03 22.62 0.17
C MET A 224 -14.41 22.86 -1.29
N VAL A 225 -14.01 21.97 -2.19
CA VAL A 225 -14.38 22.09 -3.61
C VAL A 225 -15.90 22.07 -3.80
N ARG A 226 -16.63 21.21 -3.07
CA ARG A 226 -18.10 21.11 -3.14
C ARG A 226 -18.81 22.36 -2.63
N VAL A 227 -18.35 22.93 -1.52
CA VAL A 227 -18.92 24.18 -0.99
C VAL A 227 -18.66 25.32 -1.96
N ALA A 228 -17.45 25.39 -2.53
CA ALA A 228 -17.10 26.38 -3.53
C ALA A 228 -17.94 26.24 -4.81
N SER A 229 -18.15 25.02 -5.32
CA SER A 229 -18.92 24.77 -6.56
C SER A 229 -20.39 25.15 -6.45
N ARG A 230 -20.95 25.12 -5.23
CA ARG A 230 -22.36 25.47 -4.95
C ARG A 230 -22.56 26.95 -4.58
N ALA A 231 -21.48 27.71 -4.45
CA ALA A 231 -21.57 29.11 -4.08
C ALA A 231 -22.16 29.93 -5.24
N VAL A 232 -23.22 30.70 -4.96
CA VAL A 232 -23.93 31.49 -5.98
C VAL A 232 -23.20 32.79 -6.32
N VAL A 233 -22.43 33.35 -5.38
CA VAL A 233 -21.85 34.70 -5.51
C VAL A 233 -20.34 34.68 -5.32
N ASN A 234 -19.87 34.37 -4.11
CA ASN A 234 -18.45 34.35 -3.79
C ASN A 234 -18.08 33.00 -3.15
N PRO A 235 -17.37 32.13 -3.89
CA PRO A 235 -16.92 30.85 -3.38
C PRO A 235 -16.00 30.98 -2.16
N PHE A 236 -15.12 31.99 -2.12
CA PHE A 236 -14.24 32.23 -0.98
C PHE A 236 -15.04 32.57 0.29
N HIS A 237 -16.00 33.50 0.19
CA HIS A 237 -16.84 33.86 1.33
C HIS A 237 -17.64 32.65 1.85
N SER A 238 -18.06 31.75 0.95
CA SER A 238 -18.78 30.53 1.34
C SER A 238 -17.88 29.57 2.13
N LEU A 239 -16.61 29.42 1.72
CA LEU A 239 -15.63 28.61 2.44
C LEU A 239 -15.31 29.16 3.85
N VAL A 240 -15.19 30.49 3.97
CA VAL A 240 -14.96 31.17 5.25
C VAL A 240 -16.19 31.05 6.16
N ARG A 241 -17.39 31.24 5.61
CA ARG A 241 -18.66 31.12 6.35
C ARG A 241 -18.86 29.72 6.95
N GLU A 242 -18.52 28.68 6.19
CA GLU A 242 -18.58 27.29 6.65
C GLU A 242 -17.40 26.90 7.56
N GLY A 243 -16.48 27.85 7.85
CA GLY A 243 -15.33 27.65 8.74
C GLY A 243 -14.29 26.67 8.18
N LEU A 244 -14.27 26.45 6.87
CA LEU A 244 -13.36 25.49 6.24
C LEU A 244 -11.93 26.06 6.09
N ILE A 245 -11.85 27.37 5.82
CA ILE A 245 -10.61 28.16 5.71
C ILE A 245 -10.81 29.51 6.41
N GLN A 246 -9.71 30.12 6.86
CA GLN A 246 -9.66 31.50 7.33
C GLN A 246 -9.13 32.41 6.22
N ASP A 247 -8.05 31.97 5.57
CA ASP A 247 -7.34 32.72 4.53
C ASP A 247 -7.13 31.88 3.26
N PRO A 248 -6.99 32.50 2.07
CA PRO A 248 -6.70 31.79 0.83
C PRO A 248 -5.41 30.94 0.89
N GLU A 249 -4.42 31.38 1.68
CA GLU A 249 -3.15 30.68 1.88
C GLU A 249 -3.31 29.34 2.62
N ASP A 250 -4.44 29.11 3.31
CA ASP A 250 -4.74 27.81 3.93
C ASP A 250 -4.78 26.67 2.91
N LEU A 251 -5.15 26.98 1.66
CA LEU A 251 -5.17 26.01 0.56
C LEU A 251 -3.76 25.61 0.08
N LEU A 252 -2.76 26.44 0.39
CA LEU A 252 -1.35 26.24 0.02
C LEU A 252 -0.54 25.54 1.13
N LYS A 253 -1.15 25.25 2.28
CA LYS A 253 -0.45 24.65 3.41
C LYS A 253 0.19 23.31 3.02
N PRO A 254 1.39 23.00 3.55
CA PRO A 254 2.12 21.77 3.22
C PRO A 254 1.47 20.50 3.79
N GLU A 255 0.38 20.64 4.55
CA GLU A 255 -0.39 19.50 5.06
C GLU A 255 -1.16 18.76 3.96
N TRP A 256 -1.46 19.42 2.85
CA TRP A 256 -2.13 18.82 1.70
C TRP A 256 -1.14 18.00 0.87
N LYS A 257 -1.48 16.74 0.58
CA LYS A 257 -0.65 15.82 -0.20
C LYS A 257 -1.45 15.09 -1.28
N GLY A 258 -0.76 14.63 -2.32
CA GLY A 258 -1.35 13.88 -3.43
C GLY A 258 -2.58 14.58 -4.01
N PHE A 259 -3.68 13.84 -4.17
CA PHE A 259 -4.94 14.39 -4.67
C PHE A 259 -5.57 15.47 -3.81
N ALA A 260 -5.38 15.45 -2.48
CA ALA A 260 -5.90 16.51 -1.62
C ALA A 260 -5.22 17.85 -1.97
N ARG A 261 -3.91 17.81 -2.21
CA ARG A 261 -3.13 18.98 -2.68
C ARG A 261 -3.57 19.44 -4.07
N ALA A 262 -3.83 18.51 -4.98
CA ALA A 262 -4.30 18.84 -6.32
C ALA A 262 -5.65 19.56 -6.28
N ALA A 263 -6.57 19.06 -5.45
CA ALA A 263 -7.88 19.68 -5.25
C ALA A 263 -7.77 21.06 -4.61
N THR A 264 -6.92 21.25 -3.58
CA THR A 264 -6.75 22.56 -2.94
C THR A 264 -6.01 23.56 -3.82
N LEU A 265 -4.98 23.13 -4.57
CA LEU A 265 -4.28 23.98 -5.52
C LEU A 265 -5.16 24.36 -6.72
N GLY A 266 -5.94 23.42 -7.26
CA GLY A 266 -6.93 23.71 -8.29
C GLY A 266 -7.99 24.70 -7.80
N LEU A 267 -8.49 24.50 -6.58
CA LEU A 267 -9.41 25.44 -5.95
C LEU A 267 -8.78 26.82 -5.76
N TRP A 268 -7.54 26.88 -5.28
CA TRP A 268 -6.80 28.14 -5.11
C TRP A 268 -6.62 28.88 -6.44
N GLN A 269 -6.28 28.18 -7.52
CA GLN A 269 -6.17 28.74 -8.87
C GLN A 269 -7.48 29.37 -9.34
N VAL A 270 -8.61 28.69 -9.13
CA VAL A 270 -9.94 29.21 -9.48
C VAL A 270 -10.35 30.38 -8.59
N LEU A 271 -10.02 30.37 -7.31
CA LEU A 271 -10.31 31.49 -6.41
C LEU A 271 -9.48 32.74 -6.73
N LEU A 272 -8.22 32.57 -7.11
CA LEU A 272 -7.30 33.68 -7.39
C LEU A 272 -7.58 34.32 -8.76
N HIS A 273 -7.81 33.50 -9.78
CA HIS A 273 -7.88 33.96 -11.17
C HIS A 273 -9.30 33.93 -11.76
N GLY A 274 -10.29 33.47 -10.99
CA GLY A 274 -11.69 33.37 -11.41
C GLY A 274 -12.01 32.08 -12.18
N GLY A 275 -13.02 32.12 -13.04
CA GLY A 275 -13.46 30.94 -13.82
C GLY A 275 -14.21 29.91 -13.00
N TYR A 276 -15.23 30.37 -12.24
CA TYR A 276 -16.03 29.55 -11.33
C TYR A 276 -16.78 28.41 -12.02
N GLU A 277 -16.99 28.49 -13.34
CA GLU A 277 -17.50 27.40 -14.17
C GLU A 277 -16.64 26.13 -14.10
N ASN A 278 -15.34 26.25 -13.82
CA ASN A 278 -14.43 25.11 -13.68
C ASN A 278 -14.55 24.41 -12.30
N LEU A 279 -15.22 25.02 -11.32
CA LEU A 279 -15.44 24.40 -10.00
C LEU A 279 -16.29 23.14 -10.10
N HIS A 280 -17.25 23.10 -11.02
CA HIS A 280 -18.09 21.91 -11.20
C HIS A 280 -17.27 20.73 -11.73
N LYS A 281 -16.39 20.98 -12.69
CA LYS A 281 -15.45 19.97 -13.20
C LYS A 281 -14.51 19.49 -12.08
N LEU A 282 -13.93 20.42 -11.32
CA LEU A 282 -13.06 20.07 -10.19
C LEU A 282 -13.79 19.23 -9.14
N GLU A 283 -15.05 19.56 -8.82
CA GLU A 283 -15.89 18.78 -7.90
C GLU A 283 -16.14 17.37 -8.45
N GLU A 284 -16.51 17.26 -9.73
CA GLU A 284 -16.82 16.00 -10.38
C GLU A 284 -15.60 15.05 -10.32
N TYR A 285 -14.44 15.48 -10.83
CA TYR A 285 -13.23 14.67 -10.84
C TYR A 285 -12.78 14.29 -9.42
N THR A 286 -12.77 15.26 -8.50
CA THR A 286 -12.35 15.00 -7.10
C THR A 286 -13.30 14.03 -6.40
N SER A 287 -14.61 14.13 -6.67
CA SER A 287 -15.62 13.22 -6.11
C SER A 287 -15.45 11.81 -6.66
N GLN A 288 -15.26 11.65 -7.97
CA GLN A 288 -15.03 10.35 -8.59
C GLN A 288 -13.77 9.67 -8.04
N ILE A 289 -12.68 10.42 -7.87
CA ILE A 289 -11.43 9.91 -7.27
C ILE A 289 -11.65 9.47 -5.81
N LEU A 290 -12.31 10.30 -5.00
CA LEU A 290 -12.59 9.95 -3.60
C LEU A 290 -13.49 8.70 -3.50
N GLU A 291 -14.51 8.60 -4.34
CA GLU A 291 -15.36 7.41 -4.42
C GLU A 291 -14.57 6.17 -4.81
N PHE A 292 -13.70 6.27 -5.81
CA PHE A 292 -12.82 5.18 -6.21
C PHE A 292 -11.95 4.70 -5.04
N VAL A 293 -11.26 5.62 -4.36
CA VAL A 293 -10.42 5.29 -3.18
C VAL A 293 -11.23 4.60 -2.08
N LYS A 294 -12.44 5.09 -1.79
CA LYS A 294 -13.33 4.48 -0.79
C LYS A 294 -13.80 3.09 -1.21
N ARG A 295 -14.20 2.91 -2.47
CA ARG A 295 -14.65 1.61 -3.01
C ARG A 295 -13.51 0.59 -3.01
N LEU A 296 -12.32 0.98 -3.45
CA LEU A 296 -11.13 0.12 -3.45
C LEU A 296 -10.77 -0.35 -2.03
N ARG A 297 -10.76 0.57 -1.04
CA ARG A 297 -10.54 0.24 0.37
C ARG A 297 -11.64 -0.61 0.99
N SER A 298 -12.89 -0.43 0.54
CA SER A 298 -14.03 -1.24 1.01
C SER A 298 -13.91 -2.67 0.49
N LYS A 299 -13.67 -2.85 -0.81
CA LYS A 299 -13.45 -4.17 -1.43
C LYS A 299 -12.29 -4.89 -0.76
N THR A 300 -11.19 -4.19 -0.52
CA THR A 300 -9.99 -4.79 0.07
C THR A 300 -10.09 -5.15 1.55
N ARG A 301 -11.18 -4.79 2.23
CA ARG A 301 -11.44 -5.22 3.62
C ARG A 301 -11.61 -6.74 3.70
N VAL A 302 -12.21 -7.36 2.69
CA VAL A 302 -12.40 -8.82 2.64
C VAL A 302 -11.06 -9.54 2.62
N PHE A 303 -10.03 -8.97 1.97
CA PHE A 303 -8.69 -9.57 1.96
C PHE A 303 -8.05 -9.65 3.33
N MET A 304 -8.33 -8.71 4.25
CA MET A 304 -7.85 -8.82 5.62
C MET A 304 -8.37 -10.09 6.31
N VAL A 305 -9.61 -10.49 6.02
CA VAL A 305 -10.20 -11.73 6.54
C VAL A 305 -9.53 -12.94 5.90
N TYR A 306 -9.31 -12.92 4.58
CA TYR A 306 -8.57 -14.00 3.91
C TYR A 306 -7.16 -14.15 4.48
N THR A 307 -6.41 -13.06 4.63
CA THR A 307 -5.06 -13.08 5.23
C THR A 307 -5.07 -13.68 6.64
N LEU A 308 -6.10 -13.39 7.45
CA LEU A 308 -6.25 -13.96 8.79
C LEU A 308 -6.52 -15.46 8.76
N ILE A 309 -7.38 -15.92 7.84
CA ILE A 309 -7.65 -17.34 7.63
C ILE A 309 -6.36 -18.05 7.20
N GLU A 310 -5.62 -17.48 6.26
CA GLU A 310 -4.36 -18.03 5.77
C GLU A 310 -3.27 -18.08 6.85
N ALA A 311 -3.15 -17.02 7.66
CA ALA A 311 -2.29 -17.02 8.83
C ALA A 311 -2.60 -18.20 9.75
N GLY A 312 -3.90 -18.49 9.94
CA GLY A 312 -4.35 -19.63 10.72
C GLY A 312 -4.02 -20.98 10.07
N ILE A 313 -4.29 -21.12 8.77
CA ILE A 313 -3.97 -22.32 7.99
C ILE A 313 -2.48 -22.62 8.05
N VAL A 314 -1.62 -21.63 7.79
CA VAL A 314 -0.16 -21.81 7.81
C VAL A 314 0.34 -22.20 9.20
N GLY A 315 -0.15 -21.53 10.25
CA GLY A 315 0.18 -21.89 11.63
C GLY A 315 -0.22 -23.33 11.96
N ALA A 316 -1.42 -23.74 11.57
CA ALA A 316 -1.91 -25.11 11.79
C ALA A 316 -1.12 -26.15 11.00
N ILE A 317 -0.75 -25.88 9.74
CA ILE A 317 0.05 -26.77 8.91
C ILE A 317 1.39 -27.08 9.60
N TYR A 318 2.14 -26.06 10.00
CA TYR A 318 3.43 -26.29 10.65
C TYR A 318 3.30 -27.00 11.99
N ALA A 319 2.26 -26.69 12.78
CA ALA A 319 1.99 -27.39 14.02
C ALA A 319 1.72 -28.89 13.80
N VAL A 320 0.91 -29.24 12.81
CA VAL A 320 0.61 -30.63 12.45
C VAL A 320 1.85 -31.34 11.92
N VAL A 321 2.63 -30.70 11.04
CA VAL A 321 3.88 -31.27 10.53
C VAL A 321 4.83 -31.58 11.69
N LEU A 322 5.02 -30.65 12.63
CA LEU A 322 5.87 -30.90 13.80
C LEU A 322 5.31 -31.96 14.75
N ALA A 323 3.98 -32.06 14.90
CA ALA A 323 3.36 -33.10 15.71
C ALA A 323 3.60 -34.52 15.17
N THR A 324 3.88 -34.68 13.86
CA THR A 324 4.28 -35.99 13.31
C THR A 324 5.56 -36.54 13.93
N SER A 325 6.40 -35.70 14.57
CA SER A 325 7.57 -36.15 15.33
C SER A 325 7.24 -37.17 16.43
N ALA A 326 6.04 -37.11 17.01
CA ALA A 326 5.57 -38.10 17.99
C ALA A 326 5.43 -39.50 17.39
N LEU A 327 5.06 -39.60 16.10
CA LEU A 327 4.98 -40.87 15.38
C LEU A 327 6.37 -41.50 15.18
N PHE A 328 7.41 -40.68 15.03
CA PHE A 328 8.80 -41.14 14.92
C PHE A 328 9.36 -41.69 16.23
N ALA A 329 8.95 -41.12 17.37
CA ALA A 329 9.32 -41.63 18.68
C ALA A 329 8.78 -43.06 18.93
N GLY A 330 7.63 -43.41 18.31
CA GLY A 330 7.03 -44.74 18.39
C GLY A 330 7.47 -45.75 17.31
N GLY A 331 7.86 -45.28 16.11
CA GLY A 331 8.13 -46.14 14.95
C GLY A 331 9.58 -46.63 14.77
N GLY A 332 10.54 -46.08 15.52
CA GLY A 332 11.91 -46.60 15.69
C GLY A 332 12.60 -47.13 14.42
N GLU A 333 13.04 -48.40 14.48
CA GLU A 333 13.83 -49.09 13.43
C GLU A 333 13.10 -49.28 12.10
N TRP A 334 11.77 -49.34 12.07
CA TRP A 334 11.03 -49.58 10.83
C TRP A 334 11.03 -48.35 9.93
N LEU A 335 10.87 -47.16 10.52
CA LEU A 335 10.90 -45.88 9.80
C LEU A 335 12.31 -45.54 9.31
N SER A 336 13.35 -45.84 10.10
CA SER A 336 14.74 -45.60 9.67
C SER A 336 15.14 -46.47 8.49
N ARG A 337 14.66 -47.72 8.41
CA ARG A 337 14.87 -48.62 7.25
C ARG A 337 14.11 -48.17 6.00
N ALA A 338 13.03 -47.40 6.14
CA ALA A 338 12.31 -46.78 5.03
C ALA A 338 12.97 -45.49 4.51
N GLY A 339 14.14 -45.09 5.05
CA GLY A 339 14.84 -43.86 4.67
C GLY A 339 14.21 -42.59 5.25
N ILE A 340 13.34 -42.72 6.26
CA ILE A 340 12.63 -41.61 6.88
C ILE A 340 13.37 -41.22 8.17
N SER A 341 13.73 -39.94 8.32
CA SER A 341 14.59 -39.45 9.40
C SER A 341 13.96 -38.26 10.13
N SER A 342 14.12 -38.21 11.46
CA SER A 342 13.64 -37.10 12.29
C SER A 342 14.50 -35.83 12.18
N ALA A 343 15.65 -35.89 11.49
CA ALA A 343 16.57 -34.76 11.39
C ALA A 343 15.91 -33.50 10.78
N GLY A 344 15.08 -33.68 9.75
CA GLY A 344 14.35 -32.57 9.12
C GLY A 344 13.29 -31.95 10.03
N LEU A 345 12.61 -32.76 10.85
CA LEU A 345 11.65 -32.28 11.86
C LEU A 345 12.33 -31.50 12.98
N LEU A 346 13.50 -31.96 13.45
CA LEU A 346 14.29 -31.27 14.47
C LEU A 346 14.82 -29.92 13.97
N GLU A 347 15.32 -29.88 12.74
CA GLU A 347 15.74 -28.64 12.08
C GLU A 347 14.57 -27.66 11.97
N LEU A 348 13.41 -28.13 11.50
CA LEU A 348 12.21 -27.31 11.40
C LEU A 348 11.73 -26.80 12.76
N GLN A 349 11.82 -27.62 13.81
CA GLN A 349 11.46 -27.23 15.17
C GLN A 349 12.36 -26.10 15.70
N GLN A 350 13.65 -26.11 15.37
CA GLN A 350 14.59 -25.03 15.75
C GLN A 350 14.33 -23.73 14.97
N LEU A 351 13.86 -23.84 13.73
CA LEU A 351 13.61 -22.71 12.83
C LEU A 351 12.14 -22.29 12.75
N ILE A 352 11.25 -22.85 13.57
CA ILE A 352 9.81 -22.59 13.43
C ILE A 352 9.45 -21.14 13.73
N ASP A 353 10.05 -20.54 14.76
CA ASP A 353 9.76 -19.15 15.14
C ASP A 353 10.15 -18.14 14.04
N PRO A 354 11.37 -18.17 13.45
CA PRO A 354 11.68 -17.28 12.33
C PRO A 354 10.82 -17.57 11.09
N VAL A 355 10.42 -18.82 10.85
CA VAL A 355 9.48 -19.19 9.77
C VAL A 355 8.11 -18.51 9.96
N LEU A 356 7.51 -18.64 11.15
CA LEU A 356 6.21 -18.03 11.46
C LEU A 356 6.25 -16.50 11.44
N ALA A 357 7.33 -15.91 11.95
CA ALA A 357 7.54 -14.48 11.91
C ALA A 357 7.68 -13.94 10.48
N LEU A 358 8.44 -14.63 9.64
CA LEU A 358 8.59 -14.25 8.23
C LEU A 358 7.27 -14.41 7.48
N THR A 359 6.50 -15.48 7.73
CA THR A 359 5.13 -15.63 7.19
C THR A 359 4.26 -14.45 7.58
N SER A 360 4.33 -14.01 8.85
CA SER A 360 3.55 -12.88 9.35
C SER A 360 3.90 -11.57 8.64
N LEU A 361 5.19 -11.35 8.34
CA LEU A 361 5.67 -10.21 7.55
C LEU A 361 5.21 -10.29 6.09
N THR A 362 5.30 -11.47 5.46
CA THR A 362 4.87 -11.70 4.08
C THR A 362 3.37 -11.43 3.92
N LEU A 363 2.56 -11.99 4.80
CA LEU A 363 1.11 -11.78 4.83
C LEU A 363 0.77 -10.31 5.07
N ALA A 364 1.42 -9.65 6.04
CA ALA A 364 1.20 -8.23 6.31
C ALA A 364 1.60 -7.32 5.13
N ALA A 365 2.71 -7.63 4.45
CA ALA A 365 3.16 -6.90 3.27
C ALA A 365 2.20 -7.06 2.10
N ALA A 366 1.70 -8.28 1.87
CA ALA A 366 0.69 -8.55 0.86
C ALA A 366 -0.61 -7.79 1.14
N THR A 367 -1.10 -7.81 2.39
CA THR A 367 -2.30 -7.04 2.77
C THR A 367 -2.10 -5.54 2.61
N ALA A 368 -0.93 -5.01 3.01
CA ALA A 368 -0.62 -3.59 2.85
C ALA A 368 -0.49 -3.17 1.39
N GLY A 369 0.14 -3.99 0.55
CA GLY A 369 0.23 -3.78 -0.89
C GLY A 369 -1.15 -3.75 -1.54
N ALA A 370 -2.00 -4.74 -1.23
CA ALA A 370 -3.35 -4.83 -1.79
C ALA A 370 -4.28 -3.69 -1.34
N ARG A 371 -4.20 -3.27 -0.07
CA ARG A 371 -5.17 -2.34 0.52
C ARG A 371 -4.74 -0.87 0.51
N GLU A 372 -3.46 -0.59 0.74
CA GLU A 372 -2.94 0.77 0.84
C GLU A 372 -2.04 1.13 -0.36
N GLY A 373 -1.78 0.19 -1.27
CA GLY A 373 -0.92 0.37 -2.44
C GLY A 373 0.57 0.46 -2.12
N ARG A 374 0.94 0.26 -0.84
CA ARG A 374 2.31 0.45 -0.36
C ARG A 374 2.67 -0.62 0.67
N PRO A 375 3.55 -1.58 0.32
CA PRO A 375 3.85 -2.72 1.19
C PRO A 375 4.56 -2.32 2.49
N HIS A 376 5.27 -1.18 2.56
CA HIS A 376 5.89 -0.71 3.80
C HIS A 376 4.89 -0.27 4.89
N LEU A 377 3.59 -0.20 4.57
CA LEU A 377 2.52 -0.06 5.54
C LEU A 377 2.11 -1.39 6.18
N LEU A 378 2.87 -2.47 5.96
CA LEU A 378 2.70 -3.78 6.60
C LEU A 378 2.55 -3.69 8.12
N THR A 379 3.20 -2.71 8.73
CA THR A 379 3.12 -2.38 10.16
C THR A 379 1.70 -2.14 10.68
N ILE A 380 0.76 -1.71 9.83
CA ILE A 380 -0.66 -1.57 10.20
C ILE A 380 -1.29 -2.96 10.46
N TYR A 381 -0.87 -3.96 9.70
CA TYR A 381 -1.47 -5.30 9.67
C TYR A 381 -0.65 -6.32 10.48
N LEU A 382 0.64 -6.04 10.71
CA LEU A 382 1.58 -6.93 11.38
C LEU A 382 1.13 -7.41 12.77
N PRO A 383 0.54 -6.57 13.66
CA PRO A 383 0.08 -7.06 14.96
C PRO A 383 -0.96 -8.17 14.83
N ILE A 384 -1.86 -8.00 13.87
CA ILE A 384 -3.01 -8.88 13.66
C ILE A 384 -2.56 -10.16 12.94
N THR A 385 -1.71 -10.07 11.93
CA THR A 385 -1.20 -11.25 11.22
C THR A 385 -0.27 -12.07 12.10
N ALA A 386 0.69 -11.44 12.80
CA ALA A 386 1.60 -12.14 13.70
C ALA A 386 0.85 -12.74 14.91
N GLY A 387 -0.11 -12.00 15.47
CA GLY A 387 -0.95 -12.50 16.55
C GLY A 387 -1.79 -13.71 16.11
N ALA A 388 -2.35 -13.68 14.90
CA ALA A 388 -3.09 -14.82 14.35
C ALA A 388 -2.19 -16.04 14.12
N VAL A 389 -1.06 -15.88 13.42
CA VAL A 389 -0.11 -16.98 13.19
C VAL A 389 0.32 -17.62 14.51
N TRP A 390 0.69 -16.80 15.50
CA TRP A 390 1.09 -17.27 16.83
C TRP A 390 -0.04 -18.02 17.55
N LEU A 391 -1.25 -17.46 17.58
CA LEU A 391 -2.39 -18.05 18.28
C LEU A 391 -2.83 -19.37 17.63
N PHE A 392 -2.92 -19.42 16.31
CA PHE A 392 -3.32 -20.64 15.60
C PHE A 392 -2.24 -21.71 15.67
N TYR A 393 -0.96 -21.34 15.56
CA TYR A 393 0.13 -22.29 15.76
C TYR A 393 0.09 -22.88 17.17
N THR A 394 0.01 -22.04 18.22
CA THR A 394 -0.01 -22.52 19.61
C THR A 394 -1.23 -23.39 19.92
N ALA A 395 -2.42 -22.99 19.48
CA ALA A 395 -3.64 -23.79 19.63
C ALA A 395 -3.55 -25.12 18.86
N ALA A 396 -3.06 -25.09 17.62
CA ALA A 396 -2.89 -26.29 16.81
C ALA A 396 -1.80 -27.20 17.38
N SER A 397 -0.70 -26.68 17.92
CA SER A 397 0.33 -27.49 18.58
C SER A 397 -0.19 -28.20 19.83
N ALA A 398 -1.14 -27.59 20.55
CA ALA A 398 -1.80 -28.24 21.69
C ALA A 398 -2.78 -29.35 21.26
N LEU A 399 -3.47 -29.16 20.13
CA LEU A 399 -4.47 -30.10 19.63
C LEU A 399 -3.88 -31.22 18.75
N ALA A 400 -2.84 -30.92 17.98
CA ALA A 400 -2.33 -31.82 16.95
C ALA A 400 -1.88 -33.20 17.48
N PRO A 401 -1.26 -33.33 18.68
CA PRO A 401 -0.95 -34.64 19.25
C PRO A 401 -2.18 -35.55 19.39
N SER A 402 -3.35 -35.00 19.75
CA SER A 402 -4.60 -35.78 19.88
C SER A 402 -5.12 -36.37 18.58
N LEU A 403 -4.64 -35.89 17.42
CA LEU A 403 -4.97 -36.48 16.11
C LEU A 403 -4.25 -37.81 15.88
N PHE A 404 -3.19 -38.08 16.63
CA PHE A 404 -2.30 -39.23 16.45
C PHE A 404 -2.41 -40.29 17.56
N GLY A 405 -3.26 -40.07 18.57
CA GLY A 405 -3.54 -41.02 19.67
C GLY A 405 -3.06 -40.51 21.02
#